data_AF-A0A0S3TFE7-F1
#
_entry.id   AF-A0A0S3TFE7-F1
#
_cell.length_a   1.000
_cell.length_b   1.000
_cell.length_c   1.000
_cell.angle_alpha   90.00
_cell.angle_beta   90.00
_cell.angle_gamma   90.00
#
_symmetry.space_group_name_H-M   'P 1'
#
loop_
_entity.id
_entity.type
_entity.pdbx_description
1 polymer ?
#
loop_
_entity_poly.entity_id
_entity_poly.type
_entity_poly.pdbx_seq_one_letter_code
_entity_poly.pdbx_strand_id
1 'polypeptide(L)'
;MKFLQLYLERTRYVMKYRHCDGKLVLRVTDNRQCLKYKTDQAQEAKKMEKLNNMFFALMARGPDVDLSEVTGKEQMDAQPSKKGRGRKQ
;
A
#
# COMPACT_ATOMS: atom_id res chain seq x y z
N MET A 1 -2.13 -9.19 7.76
CA MET A 1 -2.44 -8.58 9.06
C MET A 1 -1.94 -9.39 10.27
N LYS A 2 -1.96 -10.74 10.26
CA LYS A 2 -1.43 -11.57 11.38
C LYS A 2 0.00 -11.22 11.84
N PHE A 3 0.88 -10.77 10.94
CA PHE A 3 2.28 -10.42 11.27
C PHE A 3 2.40 -9.19 12.19
N LEU A 4 1.51 -8.19 12.06
CA LEU A 4 1.52 -7.01 12.94
C LEU A 4 0.87 -7.31 14.29
N GLN A 5 -0.12 -8.19 14.32
CA GLN A 5 -0.85 -8.53 15.55
C GLN A 5 0.03 -9.26 16.58
N LEU A 6 1.03 -10.03 16.11
CA LEU A 6 1.89 -10.85 16.97
C LEU A 6 3.17 -10.13 17.44
N TYR A 7 3.64 -9.10 16.74
CA TYR A 7 4.92 -8.41 17.01
C TYR A 7 4.87 -6.92 16.69
N LEU A 8 3.84 -6.23 17.19
CA LEU A 8 3.58 -4.81 16.90
C LEU A 8 4.78 -3.91 17.27
N GLU A 9 5.50 -4.24 18.33
CA GLU A 9 6.67 -3.46 18.80
C GLU A 9 7.98 -3.74 18.03
N ARG A 10 8.10 -4.91 17.38
CA ARG A 10 9.36 -5.31 16.69
C ARG A 10 9.28 -5.18 15.18
N THR A 11 8.07 -5.05 14.65
CA THR A 11 7.83 -4.92 13.21
C THR A 11 8.13 -3.51 12.74
N ARG A 12 9.09 -3.37 11.82
CA ARG A 12 9.42 -2.10 11.16
C ARG A 12 8.86 -2.09 9.75
N TYR A 13 8.05 -1.08 9.47
CA TYR A 13 7.46 -0.79 8.17
C TYR A 13 8.24 0.36 7.52
N VAL A 14 8.71 0.19 6.29
CA VAL A 14 9.47 1.20 5.53
C VAL A 14 8.92 1.28 4.11
N MET A 15 8.45 2.46 3.72
CA MET A 15 8.04 2.77 2.35
C MET A 15 8.97 3.81 1.74
N LYS A 16 9.42 3.58 0.50
CA LYS A 16 10.23 4.51 -0.27
C LYS A 16 9.64 4.67 -1.66
N TYR A 17 9.27 5.90 -2.00
CA TYR A 17 8.87 6.27 -3.36
C TYR A 17 9.96 7.11 -4.00
N ARG A 18 10.28 6.81 -5.26
CA ARG A 18 11.20 7.60 -6.07
C ARG A 18 10.46 8.09 -7.31
N HIS A 19 10.10 9.37 -7.30
CA HIS A 19 9.29 10.00 -8.34
C HIS A 19 9.95 9.94 -9.72
N CYS A 20 11.24 10.27 -9.85
CA CYS A 20 11.95 10.27 -11.14
C CYS A 20 11.96 8.90 -11.85
N ASP A 21 11.89 7.81 -11.08
CA ASP A 21 11.87 6.45 -11.62
C ASP A 21 10.47 5.84 -11.64
N GLY A 22 9.45 6.52 -11.08
CA GLY A 22 8.11 5.97 -10.88
C GLY A 22 8.04 4.75 -9.95
N LYS A 23 9.10 4.48 -9.17
CA LYS A 23 9.25 3.23 -8.40
C LYS A 23 8.84 3.39 -6.95
N LEU A 24 8.05 2.44 -6.47
CA LEU A 24 7.68 2.29 -5.06
C LEU A 24 8.27 1.00 -4.51
N VAL A 25 8.85 1.09 -3.31
CA VAL A 25 9.36 -0.05 -2.56
C VAL A 25 8.77 -0.01 -1.15
N LEU A 26 8.10 -1.08 -0.77
CA LEU A 26 7.65 -1.34 0.60
C LEU A 26 8.47 -2.47 1.21
N ARG A 27 8.86 -2.32 2.47
CA ARG A 27 9.54 -3.35 3.26
C ARG A 27 8.93 -3.43 4.65
N VAL A 28 8.61 -4.65 5.08
CA VAL A 28 8.16 -4.95 6.44
C VAL A 28 9.08 -6.01 7.02
N THR A 29 9.64 -5.77 8.20
CA THR A 29 10.59 -6.72 8.82
C THR A 29 10.51 -6.71 10.33
N ASP A 30 10.66 -7.87 10.94
CA ASP A 30 10.74 -8.10 12.39
C ASP A 30 12.16 -8.51 12.84
N ASN A 31 13.18 -8.26 12.00
CA ASN A 31 14.57 -8.73 12.11
C ASN A 31 14.80 -10.24 11.91
N ARG A 32 13.75 -11.07 11.78
CA ARG A 32 13.89 -12.50 11.48
C ARG A 32 13.45 -12.81 10.06
N GLN A 33 12.37 -12.18 9.62
CA GLN A 33 11.79 -12.28 8.30
C GLN A 33 11.61 -10.87 7.70
N CYS A 34 11.68 -10.81 6.38
CA CYS A 34 11.54 -9.56 5.64
C CYS A 34 10.63 -9.78 4.45
N LEU A 35 9.49 -9.10 4.45
CA LEU A 35 8.59 -9.01 3.31
C LEU A 35 8.93 -7.76 2.53
N LYS A 36 9.14 -7.91 1.22
CA LYS A 36 9.47 -6.79 0.34
C LYS A 36 8.54 -6.79 -0.86
N TYR A 37 7.93 -5.64 -1.12
CA TYR A 37 7.10 -5.38 -2.27
C TYR A 37 7.72 -4.27 -3.11
N LYS A 38 7.77 -4.45 -4.43
CA LYS A 38 8.27 -3.45 -5.37
C LYS A 38 7.29 -3.34 -6.53
N THR A 39 7.00 -2.12 -6.93
CA THR A 39 6.11 -1.86 -8.07
C THR A 39 6.52 -0.56 -8.76
N ASP A 40 6.25 -0.49 -10.06
CA ASP A 40 6.32 0.71 -10.89
C ASP A 40 4.93 1.12 -11.40
N GLN A 41 3.88 0.40 -10.99
CA GLN A 41 2.51 0.66 -11.41
C GLN A 41 1.94 1.82 -10.61
N ALA A 42 1.70 2.95 -11.29
CA ALA A 42 1.18 4.17 -10.67
C ALA A 42 -0.16 3.95 -9.93
N GLN A 43 -1.00 3.04 -10.43
CA GLN A 43 -2.29 2.69 -9.79
C GLN A 43 -2.11 2.10 -8.39
N GLU A 44 -0.98 1.46 -8.12
CA GLU A 44 -0.69 0.86 -6.82
C GLU A 44 -0.18 1.86 -5.80
N ALA A 45 0.32 3.02 -6.23
CA ALA A 45 0.70 4.11 -5.32
C ALA A 45 -0.51 4.56 -4.48
N LYS A 46 -1.68 4.71 -5.11
CA LYS A 46 -2.92 5.10 -4.42
C LYS A 46 -3.41 4.02 -3.45
N LYS A 47 -3.24 2.73 -3.79
CA LYS A 47 -3.54 1.62 -2.86
C LYS A 47 -2.59 1.62 -1.68
N MET A 48 -1.32 1.95 -1.91
CA MET A 48 -0.30 2.00 -0.89
C MET A 48 -0.50 3.15 0.09
N GLU A 49 -0.99 4.29 -0.38
CA GLU A 49 -1.36 5.42 0.49
C GLU A 49 -2.48 5.03 1.46
N LYS A 50 -3.54 4.35 0.95
CA LYS A 50 -4.60 3.79 1.79
C LYS A 50 -4.07 2.78 2.79
N LEU A 51 -3.14 1.91 2.36
CA LEU A 51 -2.46 0.96 3.24
C LEU A 51 -1.75 1.70 4.37
N ASN A 52 -0.99 2.75 4.05
CA ASN A 52 -0.22 3.53 5.02
C ASN A 52 -1.11 4.12 6.12
N ASN A 53 -2.27 4.66 5.74
CA ASN A 53 -3.24 5.22 6.69
C ASN A 53 -3.81 4.14 7.62
N MET A 54 -4.12 2.96 7.10
CA MET A 54 -4.56 1.82 7.93
C MET A 54 -3.47 1.40 8.92
N PHE A 55 -2.21 1.34 8.49
CA PHE A 55 -1.09 1.02 9.36
C PHE A 55 -0.92 2.04 10.49
N PHE A 56 -1.02 3.34 10.18
CA PHE A 56 -0.95 4.38 11.21
C PHE A 56 -2.07 4.25 12.24
N ALA A 57 -3.31 4.01 11.78
CA ALA A 57 -4.42 3.83 12.69
C ALA A 57 -4.24 2.61 13.61
N LEU A 58 -3.85 1.47 13.04
CA LEU A 58 -3.57 0.25 13.81
C LEU A 58 -2.43 0.43 14.81
N MET A 59 -1.37 1.15 14.45
CA MET A 59 -0.23 1.39 15.34
C MET A 59 -0.53 2.41 16.44
N ALA A 60 -1.40 3.39 16.19
CA ALA A 60 -1.73 4.43 17.15
C ALA A 60 -2.84 4.02 18.15
N ARG A 61 -3.84 3.27 17.69
CA ARG A 61 -5.05 2.95 18.45
C ARG A 61 -5.18 1.46 18.78
N GLY A 62 -4.34 0.60 18.19
CA GLY A 62 -4.34 -0.83 18.45
C GLY A 62 -5.22 -1.64 17.49
N PRO A 63 -5.34 -2.96 17.73
CA PRO A 63 -5.96 -3.92 16.82
C PRO A 63 -7.49 -3.78 16.70
N ASP A 64 -8.14 -3.10 17.63
CA ASP A 64 -9.61 -2.96 17.68
C ASP A 64 -10.12 -1.76 16.85
N VAL A 65 -9.24 -1.10 16.09
CA VAL A 65 -9.61 -0.02 15.18
C VAL A 65 -10.58 -0.51 14.11
N ASP A 66 -11.70 0.19 13.99
CA ASP A 66 -12.56 0.06 12.82
C ASP A 66 -11.90 0.71 11.60
N LEU A 67 -11.40 -0.13 10.71
CA LEU A 67 -10.72 0.27 9.47
C LEU A 67 -11.69 0.92 8.45
N SER A 68 -13.00 0.79 8.65
CA SER A 68 -14.01 1.40 7.79
C SER A 68 -14.04 2.93 7.89
N GLU A 69 -13.62 3.50 9.02
CA GLU A 69 -13.54 4.95 9.22
C GLU A 69 -12.30 5.57 8.56
N VAL A 70 -11.19 4.83 8.53
CA VAL A 70 -9.88 5.30 8.02
C VAL A 70 -9.80 5.27 6.50
N THR A 71 -10.52 4.34 5.87
CA THR A 71 -10.40 4.10 4.42
C THR A 71 -11.25 5.04 3.58
N GLY A 72 -12.24 5.72 4.17
CA GLY A 72 -13.17 6.61 3.48
C GLY A 72 -14.01 5.86 2.42
N LYS A 73 -15.31 6.13 2.34
CA LYS A 73 -16.16 5.58 1.28
C LYS A 73 -15.81 6.22 -0.07
N GLU A 74 -14.75 5.76 -0.73
CA GLU A 74 -14.44 6.17 -2.11
C GLU A 74 -14.52 4.99 -3.09
N GLN A 75 -15.34 5.22 -4.12
CA GLN A 75 -15.74 4.32 -5.18
C GLN A 75 -14.53 3.72 -5.92
N MET A 76 -14.65 2.42 -6.20
CA MET A 76 -13.81 1.72 -7.17
C MET A 76 -14.17 2.22 -8.58
N ASP A 77 -13.54 3.29 -9.04
CA ASP A 77 -13.59 3.62 -10.46
C ASP A 77 -12.73 2.59 -11.22
N ALA A 78 -13.40 1.63 -11.84
CA ALA A 78 -12.81 0.68 -12.75
C ALA A 78 -12.44 1.42 -14.04
N GLN A 79 -11.20 1.88 -14.18
CA GLN A 79 -10.74 2.42 -15.45
C GLN A 79 -10.44 1.27 -16.44
N PRO A 80 -11.16 1.18 -17.58
CA PRO A 80 -10.85 0.20 -18.62
C PRO A 80 -9.54 0.58 -19.34
N SER A 81 -8.69 -0.43 -19.54
CA SER A 81 -7.51 -0.35 -20.38
C SER A 81 -7.90 0.15 -21.77
N LYS A 82 -7.32 1.28 -22.20
CA LYS A 82 -7.55 1.81 -23.55
C LYS A 82 -6.98 0.83 -24.58
N LYS A 83 -7.89 0.04 -25.17
CA LYS A 83 -7.74 -0.71 -26.42
C LYS A 83 -7.22 0.23 -27.51
N GLY A 84 -6.24 -0.25 -28.28
CA GLY A 84 -5.51 0.51 -29.28
C GLY A 84 -6.37 1.22 -30.33
N ARG A 85 -5.84 2.32 -30.86
CA ARG A 85 -6.34 2.94 -32.09
C ARG A 85 -5.30 2.70 -33.18
N GLY A 86 -5.71 1.90 -34.17
CA GLY A 86 -4.90 1.57 -35.34
C GLY A 86 -4.44 2.83 -36.08
N ARG A 87 -3.21 2.75 -36.58
CA ARG A 87 -2.65 3.70 -37.54
C ARG A 87 -3.24 3.36 -38.92
N LYS A 88 -3.96 4.31 -39.51
CA LYS A 88 -4.39 4.24 -40.91
C LYS A 88 -3.84 5.46 -41.63
N GLN A 89 -3.25 5.17 -42.79
CA GLN A 89 -2.52 6.01 -43.76
C GLN A 89 -1.10 6.40 -43.34
#